data_AF-X0VVL3-F1
#
_entry.id   AF-X0VVL3-F1
#
_cell.length_a   1.000
_cell.length_b   1.000
_cell.length_c   1.000
_cell.angle_alpha   90.00
_cell.angle_beta   90.00
_cell.angle_gamma   90.00
#
_symmetry.space_group_name_H-M   'P 1'
#
loop_
_entity.id
_entity.type
_entity.pdbx_description
1 polymer ?
#
loop_
_entity_poly.entity_id
_entity_poly.type
_entity_poly.pdbx_seq_one_letter_code
_entity_poly.pdbx_strand_id
1 'polypeptide(L)'
;MKCERIEELLSPYLEDELNPEEKGAVASHLKTCKKCSLLFSLMKETQESLADFPELEVSENLLDRLYSIPSKKKKFKLRLPNFDFLVRPSLQPVLTVATIVLIMVSFYFFGPNKSSIDKSISHKIHLGYSEIER
;
A
#
# COMPACT_ATOMS: atom_id res chain seq x y z
N MET A 1 -32.70 1.12 -4.97
CA MET A 1 -31.50 1.97 -4.77
C MET A 1 -31.92 3.40 -4.50
N LYS A 2 -31.13 4.17 -3.74
CA LYS A 2 -31.35 5.61 -3.52
C LYS A 2 -30.92 6.39 -4.77
N CYS A 3 -31.58 7.52 -5.06
CA CYS A 3 -31.29 8.34 -6.23
C CYS A 3 -29.83 8.81 -6.28
N GLU A 4 -29.26 9.24 -5.14
CA GLU A 4 -27.86 9.70 -5.04
C GLU A 4 -26.86 8.70 -5.63
N ARG A 5 -26.98 7.42 -5.23
CA ARG A 5 -26.12 6.35 -5.76
C ARG A 5 -26.35 6.08 -7.24
N ILE A 6 -27.57 6.27 -7.74
CA ILE A 6 -27.85 6.09 -9.16
C ILE A 6 -27.23 7.23 -9.96
N GLU A 7 -27.32 8.47 -9.48
CA GLU A 7 -26.73 9.66 -10.11
C GLU A 7 -25.20 9.47 -10.29
N GLU A 8 -24.50 8.91 -9.29
CA GLU A 8 -23.07 8.55 -9.40
C GLU A 8 -22.79 7.46 -10.44
N LEU A 9 -23.70 6.51 -10.61
CA LEU A 9 -23.56 5.39 -11.53
C LEU A 9 -23.97 5.72 -12.97
N LEU A 10 -24.58 6.89 -13.25
CA LEU A 10 -25.02 7.22 -14.61
C LEU A 10 -23.86 7.43 -15.59
N SER A 11 -22.75 8.04 -15.16
CA SER A 11 -21.57 8.25 -16.01
C SER A 11 -20.95 6.92 -16.46
N PRO A 12 -20.55 6.01 -15.55
CA PRO A 12 -20.01 4.70 -15.98
C PRO A 12 -21.06 3.83 -16.67
N TYR A 13 -22.35 4.07 -16.45
CA TYR A 13 -23.42 3.39 -17.20
C TYR A 13 -23.49 3.85 -18.67
N LEU A 14 -23.25 5.13 -18.97
CA LEU A 14 -23.18 5.67 -20.34
C LEU A 14 -21.96 5.13 -21.11
N GLU A 15 -20.84 4.93 -20.41
CA GLU A 15 -19.58 4.44 -20.98
C GLU A 15 -19.48 2.90 -21.01
N ASP A 16 -20.57 2.21 -20.64
CA ASP A 16 -20.66 0.74 -20.57
C ASP A 16 -19.67 0.07 -19.59
N GLU A 17 -19.13 0.82 -18.62
CA GLU A 17 -18.10 0.38 -17.66
C GLU A 17 -18.65 -0.37 -16.44
N LEU A 18 -19.96 -0.36 -16.23
CA LEU A 18 -20.59 -1.03 -15.09
C LEU A 18 -20.65 -2.55 -15.24
N ASN A 19 -20.61 -3.26 -14.11
CA ASN A 19 -20.83 -4.70 -14.10
C ASN A 19 -22.32 -5.04 -14.41
N PRO A 20 -22.64 -6.28 -14.81
CA PRO A 20 -24.02 -6.65 -15.20
C PRO A 20 -25.08 -6.46 -14.11
N GLU A 21 -24.72 -6.66 -12.84
CA GLU A 21 -25.64 -6.49 -11.71
C GLU A 21 -25.99 -5.01 -11.50
N GLU A 22 -24.98 -4.14 -11.55
CA GLU A 22 -25.12 -2.69 -11.44
C GLU A 22 -25.88 -2.11 -12.63
N LYS A 23 -25.58 -2.57 -13.85
CA LYS A 23 -26.36 -2.22 -15.06
C LYS A 23 -27.83 -2.56 -14.89
N GLY A 24 -28.15 -3.76 -14.40
CA GLY A 24 -29.53 -4.17 -14.13
C GLY A 24 -30.22 -3.30 -13.08
N ALA A 25 -29.50 -2.96 -12.00
CA ALA A 25 -30.01 -2.10 -10.94
C ALA A 25 -30.29 -0.67 -11.44
N VAL A 26 -29.38 -0.08 -12.21
CA VAL A 26 -29.58 1.24 -12.84
C VAL A 26 -30.76 1.22 -13.80
N ALA A 27 -30.82 0.25 -14.71
CA ALA A 27 -31.92 0.11 -15.67
C ALA A 27 -33.29 -0.05 -14.99
N SER A 28 -33.36 -0.78 -13.88
CA SER A 28 -34.59 -0.91 -13.09
C SER A 28 -35.01 0.40 -12.42
N HIS A 29 -34.04 1.20 -11.97
CA HIS A 29 -34.30 2.48 -11.33
C HIS A 29 -34.74 3.54 -12.35
N LEU A 30 -34.13 3.58 -13.53
CA LEU A 30 -34.52 4.51 -14.61
C LEU A 30 -35.97 4.31 -15.06
N LYS A 31 -36.50 3.08 -14.99
CA LYS A 31 -37.92 2.79 -15.30
C LYS A 31 -38.89 3.30 -14.25
N THR A 32 -38.45 3.47 -13.00
CA THR A 32 -39.32 3.80 -11.86
C THR A 32 -39.19 5.26 -11.41
N CYS A 33 -38.01 5.85 -11.56
CA CYS A 33 -37.69 7.20 -11.11
C CYS A 33 -37.62 8.19 -12.27
N LYS A 34 -38.64 9.06 -12.39
CA LYS A 34 -38.71 10.12 -13.42
C LYS A 34 -37.53 11.10 -13.33
N LYS A 35 -37.07 11.44 -12.12
CA LYS A 35 -35.96 12.38 -11.90
C LYS A 35 -34.66 11.84 -12.51
N CYS A 36 -34.29 10.61 -12.17
CA CYS A 36 -33.07 9.98 -12.69
C CYS A 36 -33.17 9.69 -14.19
N SER A 37 -34.36 9.33 -14.69
CA SER A 37 -34.58 9.17 -16.13
C SER A 37 -34.38 10.47 -16.90
N LEU A 38 -34.86 11.60 -16.37
CA LEU A 38 -34.67 12.92 -16.99
C LEU A 38 -33.20 13.34 -16.97
N LEU A 39 -32.50 13.11 -15.86
CA LEU A 39 -31.07 13.38 -15.79
C LEU A 39 -30.28 12.56 -16.83
N PHE A 40 -30.58 11.26 -16.94
CA PHE A 40 -29.96 10.39 -17.91
C PHE A 40 -30.22 10.83 -19.36
N SER A 41 -31.44 11.26 -19.69
CA SER A 41 -31.73 11.78 -21.04
C SER A 41 -30.96 13.06 -21.36
N LEU A 42 -30.82 13.98 -20.39
CA LEU A 42 -30.04 15.21 -20.58
C LEU A 42 -28.55 14.91 -20.81
N MET A 43 -27.99 13.93 -20.09
CA MET A 43 -26.61 13.50 -20.29
C MET A 43 -26.41 12.90 -21.68
N LYS A 44 -27.37 12.08 -22.15
CA LYS A 44 -27.34 11.49 -23.49
C LYS A 44 -27.46 12.54 -24.60
N GLU A 45 -28.37 13.50 -24.44
CA GLU A 45 -28.53 14.63 -25.37
C GLU A 45 -27.25 15.48 -25.44
N THR A 46 -26.59 15.69 -24.29
CA THR A 46 -25.30 16.38 -24.24
C THR A 46 -24.24 15.59 -25.03
N GLN A 47 -24.13 14.28 -24.81
CA GLN A 47 -23.18 13.43 -25.54
C GLN A 47 -23.44 13.45 -27.06
N GLU A 48 -24.70 13.35 -27.48
CA GLU A 48 -25.09 13.42 -28.89
C GLU A 48 -24.76 14.79 -29.50
N SER A 49 -24.96 15.88 -28.75
CA SER A 49 -24.60 17.24 -29.20
C SER A 49 -23.09 17.43 -29.35
N LEU A 50 -22.27 16.68 -28.61
CA LEU A 50 -20.82 16.67 -28.73
C LEU A 50 -20.31 15.67 -29.79
N ALA A 51 -21.17 14.85 -30.39
CA ALA A 51 -20.74 13.85 -31.38
C ALA A 51 -20.14 14.49 -32.64
N ASP A 52 -20.60 15.69 -32.99
CA ASP A 52 -20.12 16.46 -34.15
C ASP A 52 -18.84 17.26 -33.86
N PHE A 53 -18.24 17.10 -32.68
CA PHE A 53 -17.02 17.81 -32.34
C PHE A 53 -15.87 17.33 -33.24
N PRO A 54 -15.12 18.25 -33.89
CA PRO A 54 -14.07 17.85 -34.82
C PRO A 54 -12.96 17.10 -34.08
N GLU A 55 -12.47 16.02 -34.70
CA GLU A 55 -11.26 15.35 -34.24
C GLU A 55 -10.07 16.28 -34.47
N LEU A 56 -9.46 16.73 -33.37
CA LEU A 56 -8.35 17.68 -33.39
C LEU A 56 -7.02 16.92 -33.32
N GLU A 57 -6.19 17.07 -34.35
CA GLU A 57 -4.81 16.60 -34.30
C GLU A 57 -4.00 17.44 -33.30
N VAL A 58 -3.25 16.76 -32.43
CA VAL A 58 -2.39 17.40 -31.44
C VAL A 58 -1.15 17.96 -32.14
N SER A 59 -0.84 19.24 -31.96
CA SER A 59 0.38 19.84 -32.53
C SER A 59 1.65 19.12 -32.04
N GLU A 60 2.62 18.90 -32.91
CA GLU A 60 3.90 18.24 -32.56
C GLU A 60 4.62 18.92 -31.37
N ASN A 61 4.62 20.26 -31.33
CA ASN A 61 5.19 21.05 -30.23
C ASN A 61 4.55 20.74 -28.86
N LEU A 62 3.24 20.45 -28.83
CA LEU A 62 2.56 20.06 -27.60
C LEU A 62 2.96 18.65 -27.16
N LEU A 63 3.11 17.72 -28.09
CA LEU A 63 3.58 16.36 -27.81
C LEU A 63 5.00 16.37 -27.24
N ASP A 64 5.91 17.11 -27.88
CA ASP A 64 7.29 17.26 -27.40
C ASP A 64 7.35 17.82 -25.98
N ARG A 65 6.55 18.85 -25.70
CA ARG A 65 6.43 19.42 -24.36
C ARG A 65 5.88 18.42 -23.36
N LEU A 66 4.85 17.65 -23.72
CA LEU A 66 4.24 16.65 -22.85
C LEU A 66 5.25 15.54 -22.49
N TYR A 67 6.00 15.03 -23.46
CA TYR A 67 7.05 14.02 -23.23
C TYR A 67 8.24 14.56 -22.43
N SER A 68 8.49 15.88 -22.49
CA SER A 68 9.53 16.52 -21.70
C SER A 68 9.15 16.72 -20.22
N ILE A 69 7.87 16.53 -19.83
CA ILE A 69 7.43 16.68 -18.44
C ILE A 69 8.14 15.62 -17.58
N PRO A 70 9.02 16.02 -16.66
CA PRO A 70 9.72 15.06 -15.82
C PRO A 70 8.72 14.37 -14.89
N SER A 71 8.66 13.04 -14.97
CA SER A 71 7.89 12.26 -13.98
C SER A 71 8.40 12.58 -12.58
N LYS A 72 7.48 12.85 -11.66
CA LYS A 72 7.79 13.15 -10.25
C LYS A 72 8.36 11.88 -9.60
N LYS A 73 9.66 11.60 -9.83
CA LYS A 73 10.36 10.51 -9.18
C LYS A 73 10.24 10.74 -7.68
N LYS A 74 9.55 9.83 -6.98
CA LYS A 74 9.51 9.81 -5.51
C LYS A 74 10.97 9.86 -5.03
N LYS A 75 11.40 11.01 -4.50
CA LYS A 75 12.73 11.16 -3.91
C LYS A 75 12.75 10.41 -2.58
N PHE A 76 12.77 9.08 -2.61
CA PHE A 76 13.20 8.31 -1.46
C PHE A 76 14.68 7.99 -1.63
N LYS A 77 15.51 8.97 -1.27
CA LYS A 77 16.95 8.80 -1.14
C LYS A 77 17.36 9.23 0.26
N LEU A 78 17.20 8.33 1.23
CA LEU A 78 18.09 8.37 2.38
C LEU A 78 19.37 7.63 1.99
N ARG A 79 20.17 8.25 1.11
CA ARG A 79 21.53 7.76 0.82
C ARG A 79 22.44 8.26 1.95
N LEU A 80 22.55 7.49 3.02
CA LEU A 80 23.63 7.61 3.99
C LEU A 80 24.87 6.95 3.38
N PRO A 81 25.89 7.71 2.92
CA PRO A 81 27.00 7.19 2.14
C PRO A 81 27.83 6.10 2.86
N ASN A 82 27.79 6.06 4.20
CA ASN A 82 28.58 5.12 5.00
C ASN A 82 27.76 3.97 5.60
N PHE A 83 26.43 4.02 5.53
CA PHE A 83 25.54 2.98 6.10
C PHE A 83 24.88 2.10 5.03
N ASP A 84 25.19 2.33 3.76
CA ASP A 84 24.68 1.55 2.62
C ASP A 84 25.09 0.07 2.69
N PHE A 85 26.14 -0.26 3.45
CA PHE A 85 26.54 -1.63 3.76
C PHE A 85 25.64 -2.27 4.83
N LEU A 86 25.25 -1.53 5.88
CA LEU A 86 24.40 -2.04 6.96
C LEU A 86 22.94 -2.24 6.53
N VAL A 87 22.46 -1.45 5.57
CA VAL A 87 21.06 -1.49 5.09
C VAL A 87 20.86 -2.52 3.98
N ARG A 88 21.89 -3.31 3.61
CA ARG A 88 21.75 -4.38 2.62
C ARG A 88 20.87 -5.52 3.17
N PRO A 89 19.83 -5.95 2.43
CA PRO A 89 18.87 -6.95 2.91
C PRO A 89 19.50 -8.31 3.23
N SER A 90 20.66 -8.64 2.64
CA SER A 90 21.37 -9.90 2.90
C SER A 90 22.03 -9.98 4.29
N LEU A 91 22.27 -8.85 4.95
CA LEU A 91 22.93 -8.78 6.27
C LEU A 91 21.94 -8.72 7.44
N GLN A 92 20.65 -8.59 7.15
CA GLN A 92 19.59 -8.50 8.16
C GLN A 92 19.55 -9.67 9.15
N PRO A 93 19.65 -10.97 8.76
CA PRO A 93 19.53 -12.05 9.74
C PRO A 93 20.73 -12.14 10.68
N VAL A 94 21.92 -11.73 10.24
CA VAL A 94 23.13 -11.74 11.10
C VAL A 94 23.08 -10.59 12.10
N LEU A 95 22.67 -9.40 11.64
CA LEU A 95 22.58 -8.22 12.49
C LEU A 95 21.48 -8.35 13.55
N THR A 96 20.34 -8.97 13.24
CA THR A 96 19.27 -9.22 14.23
C THR A 96 19.72 -10.17 15.33
N VAL A 97 20.45 -11.24 14.99
CA VAL A 97 21.00 -12.16 15.99
C VAL A 97 22.01 -11.44 16.87
N ALA A 98 22.91 -10.65 16.27
CA ALA A 98 23.92 -9.90 17.03
C ALA A 98 23.31 -8.87 18.00
N THR A 99 22.24 -8.16 17.59
CA THR A 99 21.57 -7.19 18.46
C THR A 99 20.83 -7.87 19.62
N ILE A 100 20.16 -9.00 19.37
CA ILE A 100 19.50 -9.78 20.44
C ILE A 100 20.54 -10.25 21.47
N VAL A 101 21.69 -10.76 21.01
CA VAL A 101 22.79 -11.18 21.90
C VAL A 101 23.31 -10.01 22.72
N LEU A 102 23.54 -8.85 22.10
CA LEU A 102 23.99 -7.65 22.81
C LEU A 102 22.98 -7.17 23.86
N ILE A 103 21.68 -7.24 23.56
CA ILE A 103 20.61 -6.90 24.51
C ILE A 103 20.62 -7.89 25.68
N MET A 104 20.75 -9.20 25.43
CA MET A 104 20.84 -10.22 26.48
C MET A 104 22.08 -10.02 27.37
N VAL A 105 23.24 -9.73 26.76
CA VAL A 105 24.48 -9.43 27.48
C VAL A 105 24.35 -8.16 28.30
N SER A 106 23.77 -7.09 27.73
CA SER A 106 23.51 -5.85 28.45
C SER A 106 22.57 -6.07 29.63
N PHE A 107 21.51 -6.87 29.46
CA PHE A 107 20.57 -7.18 30.53
C PHE A 107 21.21 -8.01 31.64
N TYR A 108 22.11 -8.93 31.31
CA TYR A 108 22.89 -9.68 32.30
C TYR A 108 23.87 -8.79 33.07
N PHE A 109 24.58 -7.89 32.38
CA PHE A 109 25.57 -7.02 33.03
C PHE A 109 24.97 -5.87 33.85
N PHE A 110 23.90 -5.24 33.35
CA PHE A 110 23.28 -4.07 33.98
C PHE A 110 22.00 -4.41 34.76
N GLY A 111 21.51 -5.65 34.68
CA GLY A 111 20.34 -6.09 35.43
C GLY A 111 20.64 -6.27 36.93
N PRO A 112 19.70 -5.92 37.83
CA PRO A 112 19.90 -6.02 39.29
C PRO A 112 20.02 -7.47 39.80
N ASN A 113 19.78 -8.47 38.95
CA ASN A 113 19.67 -9.88 39.32
C ASN A 113 20.93 -10.71 38.99
N LYS A 114 22.08 -10.07 38.69
CA LYS A 114 23.33 -10.75 38.31
C LYS A 114 23.77 -11.83 39.31
N SER A 115 23.72 -11.52 40.61
CA SER A 115 24.17 -12.43 41.68
C SER A 115 23.30 -13.70 41.81
N SER A 116 22.01 -13.61 41.49
CA SER A 116 21.11 -14.76 41.47
C SER A 116 21.38 -15.68 40.27
N ILE A 117 21.73 -15.09 39.12
CA ILE A 117 22.07 -15.83 37.90
C ILE A 117 23.38 -16.60 38.11
N ASP A 118 24.41 -15.96 38.64
CA ASP A 118 25.71 -16.60 38.89
C ASP A 118 25.61 -17.77 39.87
N LYS A 119 24.81 -17.64 40.93
CA LYS A 119 24.54 -18.74 41.87
C LYS A 119 23.87 -19.93 41.20
N SER A 120 22.89 -19.70 40.31
CA SER A 120 22.18 -20.77 39.60
C SER A 120 23.07 -21.51 38.59
N ILE A 121 24.00 -20.79 37.94
CA ILE A 121 24.95 -21.37 36.99
C ILE A 121 25.97 -22.23 37.75
N SER A 122 26.57 -21.70 38.81
CA SER A 122 27.54 -22.43 39.65
C SER A 122 26.93 -23.71 40.24
N HIS A 123 25.70 -23.64 40.75
CA HIS A 123 24.99 -24.81 41.28
C HIS A 123 24.76 -25.89 40.22
N LYS A 124 24.35 -25.50 39.00
CA LYS A 124 24.14 -26.46 37.90
C LYS A 124 25.44 -27.07 37.38
N ILE A 125 26.52 -26.29 37.30
CA ILE A 125 27.84 -26.80 36.90
C ILE A 125 28.34 -27.82 37.92
N HIS A 126 28.20 -27.54 39.22
CA HIS A 126 28.62 -28.47 40.27
C HIS A 126 27.81 -29.77 40.26
N LEU A 127 26.51 -29.70 39.98
CA LEU A 127 25.67 -30.89 39.82
C LEU A 127 26.04 -31.70 38.56
N GLY A 128 26.23 -31.03 37.43
CA GLY A 128 26.63 -31.70 36.18
C GLY A 128 28.02 -32.33 36.25
N TYR A 129 28.97 -31.70 36.93
CA TYR A 129 30.31 -32.26 37.13
C TYR A 129 30.26 -33.53 37.99
N SER A 130 29.41 -33.56 39.03
CA SER A 130 29.22 -34.75 39.86
C SER A 130 28.49 -35.92 39.16
N GLU A 131 27.77 -35.64 38.07
CA GLU A 131 27.05 -36.66 37.28
C GLU A 131 27.94 -37.31 36.21
N ILE A 132 29.00 -36.62 35.77
CA ILE A 132 30.00 -37.14 34.81
C ILE A 132 31.12 -37.93 35.52
N GLU A 133 31.32 -37.68 36.81
CA GLU A 133 32.36 -38.32 37.64
C GLU A 133 31.90 -39.64 38.29
N ARG A 134 30.71 -40.15 37.93
CA ARG A 134 30.12 -41.40 38.45
C ARG A 134 29.86 -42.39 37.32
#